data_AF-A0A352RVL8-F1
#
_entry.id   AF-A0A352RVL8-F1
#
_cell.length_a   1.000
_cell.length_b   1.000
_cell.length_c   1.000
_cell.angle_alpha   90.00
_cell.angle_beta   90.00
_cell.angle_gamma   90.00
#
_symmetry.space_group_name_H-M   'P 1'
#
loop_
_entity.id
_entity.type
_entity.pdbx_description
1 polymer ?
#
loop_
_entity_poly.entity_id
_entity_poly.type
_entity_poly.pdbx_seq_one_letter_code
_entity_poly.pdbx_strand_id
1 'polypeptide(L)'
;ALPRYPSNALKYNLTWSTEGLINEYCNPCEAIVDGRRVELPALEGHETFALDGVEYEAFNTSGGLGTLPDTLAGHARQVDYKSIRYPGHCAQMKLLLNDLRLRERREWLREIFEHAIPVTEQDVVIVFASATGHPPGVKGEGKRGPLTQASFSARIGGMADFAGIGHVNAIQLTTAAGICTALDLVATGVLPQAGFVPQEAMPLDRFLANRFGQHYSHHPLQETLA
;
A
#
# COMPACT_ATOMS: atom_id res chain seq x y z
N ALA A 1 -3.73 0.34 -6.05
CA ALA A 1 -5.07 0.83 -6.46
C ALA A 1 -5.98 -0.33 -6.82
N LEU A 2 -7.28 -0.10 -6.74
CA LEU A 2 -8.36 -1.04 -7.06
C LEU A 2 -9.31 -0.38 -8.05
N PRO A 3 -9.89 -1.11 -9.02
CA PRO A 3 -10.98 -0.55 -9.81
C PRO A 3 -12.18 -0.24 -8.92
N ARG A 4 -12.87 0.87 -9.19
CA ARG A 4 -14.13 1.22 -8.51
C ARG A 4 -15.26 0.25 -8.89
N TYR A 5 -15.22 -0.29 -10.10
CA TYR A 5 -16.24 -1.18 -10.65
C TYR A 5 -15.61 -2.48 -11.19
N PRO A 6 -15.22 -3.43 -10.33
CA PRO A 6 -14.66 -4.71 -10.74
C PRO A 6 -15.74 -5.59 -11.38
N SER A 7 -15.73 -5.74 -12.71
CA SER A 7 -16.73 -6.53 -13.45
C SER A 7 -16.20 -7.82 -14.10
N ASN A 8 -14.87 -7.99 -14.16
CA ASN A 8 -14.23 -9.16 -14.76
C ASN A 8 -13.80 -10.20 -13.70
N ALA A 9 -13.42 -11.39 -14.18
CA ALA A 9 -13.01 -12.50 -13.31
C ALA A 9 -11.83 -12.13 -12.39
N LEU A 10 -10.83 -11.40 -12.91
CA LEU A 10 -9.68 -10.91 -12.15
C LEU A 10 -10.03 -9.84 -11.12
N LYS A 11 -11.23 -9.25 -11.20
CA LYS A 11 -11.67 -8.09 -10.42
C LYS A 11 -10.63 -6.97 -10.43
N TYR A 12 -9.96 -6.79 -11.58
CA TYR A 12 -8.83 -5.89 -11.74
C TYR A 12 -8.90 -5.16 -13.09
N ASN A 13 -8.37 -3.94 -13.13
CA ASN A 13 -8.19 -3.15 -14.34
C ASN A 13 -6.78 -2.57 -14.33
N LEU A 14 -6.23 -2.30 -15.52
CA LEU A 14 -4.93 -1.65 -15.62
C LEU A 14 -5.06 -0.17 -15.29
N THR A 15 -4.37 0.29 -14.25
CA THR A 15 -4.36 1.72 -13.83
C THR A 15 -2.94 2.29 -13.72
N TRP A 16 -1.93 1.43 -13.77
CA TRP A 16 -0.52 1.74 -13.65
C TRP A 16 0.31 0.65 -14.37
N SER A 17 1.64 0.73 -14.29
CA SER A 17 2.56 -0.17 -15.01
C SER A 17 2.25 -1.66 -14.83
N THR A 18 1.90 -2.34 -15.93
CA THR A 18 1.70 -3.79 -15.97
C THR A 18 2.97 -4.54 -15.55
N GLU A 19 4.13 -4.07 -15.99
CA GLU A 19 5.42 -4.65 -15.61
C GLU A 19 5.67 -4.54 -14.11
N GLY A 20 5.39 -3.35 -13.54
CA GLY A 20 5.49 -3.12 -12.11
C GLY A 20 4.60 -4.09 -11.31
N LEU A 21 3.35 -4.27 -11.75
CA LEU A 21 2.41 -5.21 -11.13
C LEU A 21 2.94 -6.65 -11.15
N ILE A 22 3.46 -7.10 -12.30
CA ILE A 22 4.02 -8.45 -12.44
C ILE A 22 5.24 -8.62 -11.53
N ASN A 23 6.09 -7.60 -11.42
CA ASN A 23 7.25 -7.62 -10.53
C ASN A 23 6.83 -7.78 -9.07
N GLU A 24 5.83 -7.04 -8.62
CA GLU A 24 5.26 -7.13 -7.26
C GLU A 24 4.80 -8.54 -6.89
N TYR A 25 4.25 -9.28 -7.85
CA TYR A 25 3.74 -10.64 -7.65
C TYR A 25 4.79 -11.74 -7.82
N CYS A 26 5.96 -11.42 -8.39
CA CYS A 26 6.95 -12.44 -8.72
C CYS A 26 8.21 -12.39 -7.85
N ASN A 27 8.53 -11.23 -7.28
CA ASN A 27 9.78 -11.02 -6.55
C ASN A 27 9.64 -11.34 -5.04
N PRO A 28 10.73 -11.68 -4.34
CA PRO A 28 10.71 -11.87 -2.90
C PRO A 28 10.22 -10.62 -2.15
N CYS A 29 9.58 -10.84 -1.00
CA CYS A 29 9.03 -9.79 -0.15
C CYS A 29 9.85 -9.69 1.14
N GLU A 30 10.41 -8.54 1.46
CA GLU A 30 11.07 -8.34 2.75
C GLU A 30 10.05 -8.31 3.88
N ALA A 31 10.43 -8.85 5.04
CA ALA A 31 9.62 -8.84 6.25
C ALA A 31 10.48 -8.98 7.51
N ILE A 32 9.85 -8.78 8.67
CA ILE A 32 10.36 -9.24 9.97
C ILE A 32 9.43 -10.33 10.46
N VAL A 33 9.98 -11.51 10.79
CA VAL A 33 9.27 -12.64 11.41
C VAL A 33 10.04 -13.09 12.63
N ASP A 34 9.36 -13.17 13.77
CA ASP A 34 9.96 -13.48 15.07
C ASP A 34 11.21 -12.63 15.41
N GLY A 35 11.14 -11.34 15.05
CA GLY A 35 12.20 -10.37 15.29
C GLY A 35 13.40 -10.49 14.36
N ARG A 36 13.34 -11.35 13.35
CA ARG A 36 14.41 -11.55 12.35
C ARG A 36 13.95 -11.10 10.98
N ARG A 37 14.84 -10.43 10.25
CA ARG A 37 14.60 -10.11 8.85
C ARG A 37 14.61 -11.39 8.01
N VAL A 38 13.62 -11.53 7.15
CA VAL A 38 13.46 -12.67 6.26
C VAL A 38 12.93 -12.20 4.90
N GLU A 39 13.13 -13.04 3.89
CA GLU A 39 12.41 -12.93 2.63
C GLU A 39 11.24 -13.92 2.63
N LEU A 40 10.06 -13.41 2.31
CA LEU A 40 8.83 -14.18 2.15
C LEU A 40 8.49 -14.33 0.66
N PRO A 41 7.88 -15.47 0.28
CA PRO A 41 7.34 -15.62 -1.06
C PRO A 41 6.18 -14.64 -1.31
N ALA A 42 6.17 -14.05 -2.51
CA ALA A 42 5.01 -13.30 -3.00
C ALA A 42 3.78 -14.19 -3.15
N LEU A 43 2.60 -13.57 -3.06
CA LEU A 43 1.28 -14.23 -3.08
C LEU A 43 0.99 -15.14 -1.87
N GLU A 44 1.90 -15.26 -0.90
CA GLU A 44 1.64 -15.96 0.36
C GLU A 44 1.19 -15.01 1.47
N GLY A 45 0.89 -15.56 2.65
CA GLY A 45 0.36 -14.78 3.77
C GLY A 45 -1.05 -14.24 3.51
N HIS A 46 -1.83 -14.98 2.70
CA HIS A 46 -3.21 -14.64 2.35
C HIS A 46 -4.06 -14.46 3.60
N GLU A 47 -4.79 -13.36 3.63
CA GLU A 47 -5.74 -13.02 4.67
C GLU A 47 -6.97 -12.35 4.06
N THR A 48 -8.08 -12.40 4.78
CA THR A 48 -9.32 -11.73 4.41
C THR A 48 -9.73 -10.78 5.52
N PHE A 49 -10.21 -9.61 5.15
CA PHE A 49 -10.69 -8.62 6.10
C PHE A 49 -11.81 -7.79 5.47
N ALA A 50 -12.59 -7.12 6.31
CA ALA A 50 -13.60 -6.18 5.87
C ALA A 50 -13.18 -4.76 6.25
N LEU A 51 -13.34 -3.81 5.32
CA LEU A 51 -13.16 -2.39 5.57
C LEU A 51 -14.43 -1.66 5.10
N ASP A 52 -15.07 -0.95 6.01
CA ASP A 52 -16.35 -0.27 5.79
C ASP A 52 -17.44 -1.18 5.18
N GLY A 53 -17.49 -2.44 5.64
CA GLY A 53 -18.46 -3.44 5.17
C GLY A 53 -18.15 -4.05 3.79
N VAL A 54 -17.03 -3.67 3.15
CA VAL A 54 -16.56 -4.30 1.91
C VAL A 54 -15.49 -5.33 2.24
N GLU A 55 -15.67 -6.55 1.72
CA GLU A 55 -14.68 -7.62 1.86
C GLU A 55 -13.51 -7.45 0.91
N TYR A 56 -12.32 -7.68 1.44
CA TYR A 56 -11.05 -7.66 0.74
C TYR A 56 -10.22 -8.88 1.12
N GLU A 57 -9.24 -9.18 0.26
CA GLU A 57 -8.13 -10.06 0.57
C GLU A 57 -6.81 -9.28 0.54
N ALA A 58 -5.83 -9.74 1.30
CA ALA A 58 -4.48 -9.20 1.27
C ALA A 58 -3.45 -10.34 1.26
N PHE A 59 -2.32 -10.11 0.60
CA PHE A 59 -1.23 -11.08 0.50
C PHE A 59 0.09 -10.36 0.21
N ASN A 60 1.21 -11.02 0.50
CA ASN A 60 2.55 -10.46 0.36
C ASN A 60 2.84 -10.06 -1.09
N THR A 61 3.34 -8.83 -1.28
CA THR A 61 3.87 -8.35 -2.55
C THR A 61 5.17 -7.59 -2.32
N SER A 62 6.09 -7.63 -3.28
CA SER A 62 7.41 -7.03 -3.09
C SER A 62 7.37 -5.50 -3.11
N GLY A 63 8.38 -4.85 -2.51
CA GLY A 63 8.71 -3.44 -2.76
C GLY A 63 8.02 -2.40 -1.87
N GLY A 64 7.07 -2.77 -1.01
CA GLY A 64 6.32 -1.79 -0.22
C GLY A 64 6.92 -1.36 1.12
N LEU A 65 7.83 -2.14 1.72
CA LEU A 65 8.42 -1.79 3.02
C LEU A 65 9.63 -0.86 2.94
N GLY A 66 10.33 -0.81 1.80
CA GLY A 66 11.58 -0.06 1.67
C GLY A 66 12.55 -0.38 2.81
N THR A 67 13.04 0.64 3.50
CA THR A 67 13.98 0.53 4.63
C THR A 67 13.33 0.23 5.98
N LEU A 68 12.01 0.14 6.06
CA LEU A 68 11.32 -0.08 7.34
C LEU A 68 11.77 -1.35 8.07
N PRO A 69 12.09 -2.49 7.42
CA PRO A 69 12.60 -3.68 8.09
C PRO A 69 13.98 -3.47 8.71
N ASP A 70 14.82 -2.60 8.12
CA ASP A 70 16.10 -2.20 8.71
C ASP A 70 15.86 -1.42 10.00
N THR A 71 14.99 -0.42 9.93
CA THR A 71 14.72 0.48 11.06
C THR A 71 14.00 -0.20 12.22
N LEU A 72 13.12 -1.16 11.93
CA LEU A 72 12.38 -1.89 12.96
C LEU A 72 13.08 -3.17 13.44
N ALA A 73 14.23 -3.54 12.87
CA ALA A 73 15.00 -4.69 13.34
C ALA A 73 15.37 -4.54 14.82
N GLY A 74 15.03 -5.55 15.63
CA GLY A 74 15.22 -5.52 17.08
C GLY A 74 14.17 -4.71 17.87
N HIS A 75 13.29 -3.98 17.19
CA HIS A 75 12.19 -3.22 17.80
C HIS A 75 10.82 -3.86 17.59
N ALA A 76 10.60 -4.49 16.43
CA ALA A 76 9.37 -5.20 16.10
C ALA A 76 9.60 -6.71 16.00
N ARG A 77 8.59 -7.49 16.40
CA ARG A 77 8.60 -8.95 16.24
C ARG A 77 8.08 -9.38 14.86
N GLN A 78 7.08 -8.66 14.35
CA GLN A 78 6.43 -8.95 13.08
C GLN A 78 6.25 -7.64 12.31
N VAL A 79 6.69 -7.61 11.06
CA VAL A 79 6.46 -6.51 10.11
C VAL A 79 6.30 -7.12 8.72
N ASP A 80 5.18 -6.85 8.06
CA ASP A 80 4.93 -7.25 6.69
C ASP A 80 4.22 -6.15 5.91
N TYR A 81 4.25 -6.28 4.58
CA TYR A 81 3.54 -5.43 3.64
C TYR A 81 2.77 -6.31 2.67
N LYS A 82 1.52 -5.92 2.42
CA LYS A 82 0.59 -6.69 1.61
C LYS A 82 -0.18 -5.79 0.66
N SER A 83 -0.50 -6.34 -0.50
CA SER A 83 -1.43 -5.72 -1.44
C SER A 83 -2.85 -6.12 -1.12
N ILE A 84 -3.75 -5.13 -1.01
CA ILE A 84 -5.20 -5.34 -0.89
C ILE A 84 -5.79 -5.58 -2.28
N ARG A 85 -6.61 -6.62 -2.44
CA ARG A 85 -7.35 -6.98 -3.66
C ARG A 85 -8.77 -7.41 -3.33
N TYR A 86 -9.64 -7.45 -4.35
CA TYR A 86 -10.96 -8.03 -4.19
C TYR A 86 -10.87 -9.56 -4.10
N PRO A 87 -11.77 -10.23 -3.36
CA PRO A 87 -11.69 -11.67 -3.12
C PRO A 87 -11.58 -12.50 -4.39
N GLY A 88 -10.63 -13.44 -4.42
CA GLY A 88 -10.39 -14.39 -5.51
C GLY A 88 -9.24 -14.03 -6.45
N HIS A 89 -8.74 -12.79 -6.40
CA HIS A 89 -7.65 -12.33 -7.26
C HIS A 89 -6.35 -13.11 -7.00
N CYS A 90 -5.98 -13.32 -5.74
CA CYS A 90 -4.78 -14.04 -5.31
C CYS A 90 -4.76 -15.47 -5.88
N ALA A 91 -5.88 -16.20 -5.77
CA ALA A 91 -6.00 -17.55 -6.29
C ALA A 91 -5.81 -17.61 -7.81
N GLN A 92 -6.38 -16.65 -8.53
CA GLN A 92 -6.22 -16.53 -9.99
C GLN A 92 -4.79 -16.18 -10.37
N MET A 93 -4.13 -15.29 -9.62
CA MET A 93 -2.72 -14.98 -9.84
C MET A 93 -1.82 -16.18 -9.55
N LYS A 94 -2.11 -16.98 -8.51
CA LYS A 94 -1.38 -18.23 -8.25
C LYS A 94 -1.55 -19.24 -9.39
N LEU A 95 -2.76 -19.41 -9.92
CA LEU A 95 -2.99 -20.25 -11.10
C LEU A 95 -2.13 -19.80 -12.28
N LEU A 96 -2.15 -18.51 -12.62
CA LEU A 96 -1.41 -17.97 -13.76
C LEU A 96 0.11 -18.07 -13.55
N LEU A 97 0.60 -17.65 -12.37
CA LEU A 97 2.03 -17.52 -12.11
C LEU A 97 2.70 -18.84 -11.76
N ASN A 98 2.04 -19.71 -10.98
CA ASN A 98 2.63 -20.93 -10.46
C ASN A 98 2.23 -22.14 -11.30
N ASP A 99 0.93 -22.38 -11.47
CA ASP A 99 0.45 -23.62 -12.11
C ASP A 99 0.70 -23.60 -13.63
N LEU A 100 0.43 -22.45 -14.26
CA LEU A 100 0.76 -22.21 -15.67
C LEU A 100 2.19 -21.69 -15.88
N ARG A 101 2.94 -21.49 -14.78
CA ARG A 101 4.36 -21.07 -14.78
C ARG A 101 4.64 -19.78 -15.55
N LEU A 102 3.66 -18.88 -15.70
CA LEU A 102 3.85 -17.63 -16.45
C LEU A 102 4.83 -16.66 -15.77
N ARG A 103 5.17 -16.87 -14.50
CA ARG A 103 6.23 -16.11 -13.83
C ARG A 103 7.61 -16.27 -14.47
N GLU A 104 7.83 -17.36 -15.21
CA GLU A 104 9.05 -17.63 -16.00
C GLU A 104 8.99 -17.05 -17.41
N ARG A 105 7.84 -16.45 -17.77
CA ARG A 105 7.52 -15.86 -19.07
C ARG A 105 6.82 -14.51 -18.86
N ARG A 106 7.44 -13.63 -18.06
CA ARG A 106 6.84 -12.34 -17.66
C ARG A 106 6.41 -11.48 -18.85
N GLU A 107 7.17 -11.51 -19.95
CA GLU A 107 6.79 -10.81 -21.19
C GLU A 107 5.45 -11.30 -21.77
N TRP A 108 5.24 -12.62 -21.82
CA TRP A 108 3.96 -13.18 -22.30
C TRP A 108 2.82 -12.81 -21.36
N LEU A 109 3.04 -12.85 -20.04
CA LEU A 109 2.03 -12.43 -19.08
C LEU A 109 1.68 -10.94 -19.25
N ARG A 110 2.68 -10.08 -19.46
CA ARG A 110 2.49 -8.65 -19.74
C ARG A 110 1.65 -8.47 -20.99
N GLU A 111 2.01 -9.12 -22.09
CA GLU A 111 1.27 -9.05 -23.36
C GLU A 111 -0.17 -9.52 -23.21
N ILE A 112 -0.40 -10.63 -22.49
CA ILE A 112 -1.75 -11.13 -22.20
C ILE A 112 -2.55 -10.09 -21.40
N PHE A 113 -1.95 -9.51 -20.36
CA PHE A 113 -2.65 -8.53 -19.51
C PHE A 113 -2.98 -7.25 -20.28
N GLU A 114 -2.02 -6.70 -21.02
CA GLU A 114 -2.20 -5.48 -21.82
C GLU A 114 -3.21 -5.67 -22.95
N HIS A 115 -3.35 -6.88 -23.48
CA HIS A 115 -4.35 -7.20 -24.49
C HIS A 115 -5.75 -7.50 -23.91
N ALA A 116 -5.82 -8.21 -22.77
CA ALA A 116 -7.07 -8.77 -22.27
C ALA A 116 -7.73 -7.97 -21.14
N ILE A 117 -6.97 -7.15 -20.40
CA ILE A 117 -7.47 -6.41 -19.24
C ILE A 117 -7.68 -4.94 -19.61
N PRO A 118 -8.91 -4.41 -19.52
CA PRO A 118 -9.17 -3.01 -19.85
C PRO A 118 -8.45 -2.04 -18.90
N VAL A 119 -7.94 -0.95 -19.47
CA VAL A 119 -7.50 0.24 -18.72
C VAL A 119 -8.71 0.94 -18.12
N THR A 120 -8.56 1.55 -16.94
CA THR A 120 -9.59 2.42 -16.35
C THR A 120 -8.98 3.63 -15.65
N GLU A 121 -9.70 4.75 -15.67
CA GLU A 121 -9.42 5.93 -14.87
C GLU A 121 -10.28 6.01 -13.60
N GLN A 122 -11.15 5.02 -13.39
CA GLN A 122 -12.07 4.94 -12.26
C GLN A 122 -11.53 3.95 -11.22
N ASP A 123 -10.56 4.41 -10.44
CA ASP A 123 -9.92 3.63 -9.40
C ASP A 123 -10.10 4.25 -8.01
N VAL A 124 -9.69 3.48 -7.01
CA VAL A 124 -9.63 3.85 -5.61
C VAL A 124 -8.33 3.32 -5.01
N VAL A 125 -7.70 4.12 -4.17
CA VAL A 125 -6.54 3.69 -3.38
C VAL A 125 -7.00 3.46 -1.95
N ILE A 126 -6.78 2.25 -1.44
CA ILE A 126 -7.04 1.92 -0.04
C ILE A 126 -5.69 1.74 0.64
N VAL A 127 -5.51 2.43 1.76
CA VAL A 127 -4.39 2.25 2.67
C VAL A 127 -4.94 1.74 3.98
N PHE A 128 -4.37 0.66 4.49
CA PHE A 128 -4.67 0.15 5.82
C PHE A 128 -3.36 -0.21 6.52
N ALA A 129 -3.19 0.29 7.73
CA ALA A 129 -2.04 -0.01 8.57
C ALA A 129 -2.55 -0.38 9.97
N SER A 130 -1.95 -1.40 10.58
CA SER A 130 -2.28 -1.83 11.93
C SER A 130 -1.00 -2.14 12.70
N ALA A 131 -0.95 -1.71 13.95
CA ALA A 131 0.16 -1.96 14.86
C ALA A 131 -0.38 -2.46 16.19
N THR A 132 0.15 -3.59 16.64
CA THR A 132 -0.24 -4.22 17.92
C THR A 132 0.98 -4.30 18.83
N GLY A 133 0.82 -3.86 20.07
CA GLY A 133 1.92 -3.82 21.02
C GLY A 133 1.49 -3.36 22.40
N HIS A 134 2.45 -3.26 23.31
CA HIS A 134 2.21 -2.75 24.65
C HIS A 134 2.72 -1.31 24.73
N PRO A 135 1.87 -0.32 25.05
CA PRO A 135 2.32 1.04 25.24
C PRO A 135 3.18 1.13 26.50
N PRO A 136 3.99 2.19 26.66
CA PRO A 136 4.66 2.48 27.91
C PRO A 136 3.63 2.52 29.04
N GLY A 137 3.90 1.85 30.17
CA GLY A 137 3.05 1.96 31.35
C GLY A 137 3.15 3.34 32.01
N VAL A 138 2.36 3.54 33.07
CA VAL A 138 2.40 4.78 33.85
C VAL A 138 3.82 5.02 34.39
N LYS A 139 4.31 6.26 34.24
CA LYS A 139 5.65 6.67 34.71
C LYS A 139 5.84 6.26 36.18
N GLY A 140 6.88 5.47 36.45
CA GLY A 140 7.30 5.08 37.80
C GLY A 140 7.19 3.59 38.11
N GLU A 141 6.40 2.80 37.37
CA GLU A 141 6.19 1.38 37.70
C GLU A 141 7.04 0.38 36.93
N GLY A 142 7.80 0.80 35.90
CA GLY A 142 8.60 -0.11 35.07
C GLY A 142 7.79 -1.18 34.31
N LYS A 143 6.45 -1.12 34.37
CA LYS A 143 5.53 -2.05 33.73
C LYS A 143 5.18 -1.58 32.33
N ARG A 144 4.92 -2.53 31.44
CA ARG A 144 4.28 -2.29 30.15
C ARG A 144 2.77 -2.14 30.36
N GLY A 145 2.13 -1.27 29.58
CA GLY A 145 0.67 -1.17 29.54
C GLY A 145 0.02 -2.44 28.97
N PRO A 146 -1.32 -2.51 28.89
CA PRO A 146 -2.02 -3.64 28.30
C PRO A 146 -1.67 -3.80 26.82
N LEU A 147 -1.87 -5.00 26.27
CA LEU A 147 -1.77 -5.21 24.82
C LEU A 147 -2.86 -4.38 24.12
N THR A 148 -2.46 -3.53 23.19
CA THR A 148 -3.34 -2.63 22.43
C THR A 148 -3.08 -2.75 20.94
N GLN A 149 -4.10 -2.46 20.13
CA GLN A 149 -3.96 -2.31 18.68
C GLN A 149 -4.34 -0.87 18.30
N ALA A 150 -3.55 -0.27 17.42
CA ALA A 150 -3.87 0.97 16.73
C ALA A 150 -3.98 0.67 15.24
N SER A 151 -4.96 1.28 14.57
CA SER A 151 -5.16 1.10 13.13
C SER A 151 -5.41 2.44 12.44
N PHE A 152 -4.95 2.55 11.20
CA PHE A 152 -5.18 3.68 10.31
C PHE A 152 -5.76 3.15 9.00
N SER A 153 -6.79 3.84 8.49
CA SER A 153 -7.36 3.56 7.17
C SER A 153 -7.56 4.85 6.39
N ALA A 154 -7.31 4.78 5.08
CA ALA A 154 -7.67 5.82 4.13
C ALA A 154 -8.22 5.17 2.86
N ARG A 155 -9.23 5.79 2.26
CA ARG A 155 -9.79 5.36 0.98
C ARG A 155 -9.91 6.58 0.07
N ILE A 156 -9.01 6.66 -0.89
CA ILE A 156 -8.73 7.87 -1.65
C ILE A 156 -9.29 7.66 -3.06
N GLY A 157 -10.17 8.55 -3.49
CA GLY A 157 -10.70 8.59 -4.86
C GLY A 157 -9.88 9.50 -5.78
N GLY A 158 -10.14 9.40 -7.08
CA GLY A 158 -9.68 10.39 -8.05
C GLY A 158 -10.41 11.73 -7.90
N MET A 159 -9.88 12.76 -8.55
CA MET A 159 -10.44 14.12 -8.58
C MET A 159 -10.85 14.49 -9.99
N ALA A 160 -12.09 14.96 -10.18
CA ALA A 160 -12.63 15.30 -11.50
C ALA A 160 -11.97 16.53 -12.14
N ASP A 161 -11.51 17.48 -11.33
CA ASP A 161 -10.72 18.63 -11.76
C ASP A 161 -9.62 18.92 -10.73
N PHE A 162 -8.39 18.59 -11.08
CA PHE A 162 -7.22 18.83 -10.25
C PHE A 162 -6.46 20.06 -10.74
N ALA A 163 -6.62 21.19 -10.04
CA ALA A 163 -5.89 22.43 -10.35
C ALA A 163 -5.99 22.88 -11.82
N GLY A 164 -7.13 22.62 -12.49
CA GLY A 164 -7.38 23.02 -13.87
C GLY A 164 -6.76 22.13 -14.94
N ILE A 165 -6.11 21.01 -14.58
CA ILE A 165 -5.55 20.05 -15.55
C ILE A 165 -6.55 18.94 -15.94
N GLY A 166 -7.74 18.95 -15.35
CA GLY A 166 -8.78 17.94 -15.58
C GLY A 166 -8.71 16.78 -14.59
N HIS A 167 -9.26 15.64 -15.02
CA HIS A 167 -9.40 14.45 -14.18
C HIS A 167 -8.04 13.82 -13.85
N VAL A 168 -7.86 13.46 -12.58
CA VAL A 168 -6.71 12.70 -12.08
C VAL A 168 -7.25 11.53 -11.27
N ASN A 169 -6.87 10.31 -11.63
CA ASN A 169 -7.32 9.12 -10.93
C ASN A 169 -6.62 8.96 -9.55
N ALA A 170 -7.10 8.06 -8.70
CA ALA A 170 -6.61 7.91 -7.33
C ALA A 170 -5.13 7.49 -7.27
N ILE A 171 -4.69 6.57 -8.14
CA ILE A 171 -3.28 6.15 -8.15
C ILE A 171 -2.37 7.29 -8.61
N GLN A 172 -2.74 8.02 -9.66
CA GLN A 172 -1.99 9.19 -10.13
C GLN A 172 -1.88 10.25 -9.03
N LEU A 173 -3.01 10.59 -8.40
CA LEU A 173 -3.08 11.58 -7.33
C LEU A 173 -2.17 11.18 -6.16
N THR A 174 -2.33 9.96 -5.65
CA THR A 174 -1.57 9.50 -4.47
C THR A 174 -0.08 9.36 -4.78
N THR A 175 0.30 8.76 -5.91
CA THR A 175 1.71 8.65 -6.30
C THR A 175 2.37 10.03 -6.42
N ALA A 176 1.71 10.99 -7.10
CA ALA A 176 2.23 12.34 -7.23
C ALA A 176 2.27 13.08 -5.88
N ALA A 177 1.20 13.00 -5.09
CA ALA A 177 1.11 13.64 -3.78
C ALA A 177 2.19 13.14 -2.82
N GLY A 178 2.48 11.83 -2.81
CA GLY A 178 3.49 11.23 -1.96
C GLY A 178 4.89 11.80 -2.22
N ILE A 179 5.33 11.78 -3.48
CA ILE A 179 6.66 12.31 -3.84
C ILE A 179 6.74 13.83 -3.69
N CYS A 180 5.70 14.57 -4.08
CA CYS A 180 5.66 16.02 -3.92
C CYS A 180 5.73 16.42 -2.44
N THR A 181 5.06 15.67 -1.55
CA THR A 181 5.15 15.92 -0.10
C THR A 181 6.56 15.72 0.42
N ALA A 182 7.21 14.61 0.06
CA ALA A 182 8.58 14.33 0.49
C ALA A 182 9.54 15.44 0.03
N LEU A 183 9.44 15.87 -1.24
CA LEU A 183 10.25 16.96 -1.78
C LEU A 183 9.95 18.30 -1.12
N ASP A 184 8.68 18.61 -0.85
CA ASP A 184 8.28 19.85 -0.18
C ASP A 184 8.83 19.92 1.25
N LEU A 185 8.76 18.81 1.99
CA LEU A 185 9.31 18.73 3.34
C LEU A 185 10.85 18.85 3.37
N VAL A 186 11.55 18.38 2.33
CA VAL A 186 12.98 18.71 2.14
C VAL A 186 13.12 20.20 1.84
N ALA A 187 12.41 20.74 0.85
CA ALA A 187 12.55 22.14 0.44
C ALA A 187 12.27 23.14 1.58
N THR A 188 11.35 22.81 2.49
CA THR A 188 11.02 23.65 3.67
C THR A 188 11.89 23.39 4.90
N GLY A 189 12.89 22.50 4.80
CA GLY A 189 13.80 22.19 5.90
C GLY A 189 13.20 21.34 7.03
N VAL A 190 12.06 20.68 6.81
CA VAL A 190 11.46 19.75 7.79
C VAL A 190 12.21 18.43 7.78
N LEU A 191 12.61 17.95 6.59
CA LEU A 191 13.47 16.78 6.41
C LEU A 191 14.95 17.19 6.29
N PRO A 192 15.90 16.27 6.57
CA PRO A 192 17.33 16.53 6.40
C PRO A 192 17.68 17.01 4.98
N GLN A 193 18.63 17.96 4.89
CA GLN A 193 19.06 18.59 3.62
C GLN A 193 20.18 17.85 2.89
N ALA A 194 20.76 16.83 3.52
CA ALA A 194 21.86 16.06 2.97
C ALA A 194 21.85 14.63 3.52
N GLY A 195 22.48 13.73 2.78
CA GLY A 195 22.53 12.31 3.11
C GLY A 195 21.28 11.54 2.67
N PHE A 196 21.19 10.31 3.13
CA PHE A 196 20.04 9.44 2.86
C PHE A 196 18.91 9.75 3.84
N VAL A 197 17.70 9.99 3.32
CA VAL A 197 16.49 10.23 4.12
C VAL A 197 15.56 9.03 3.93
N PRO A 198 15.40 8.16 4.93
CA PRO A 198 14.46 7.05 4.85
C PRO A 198 13.01 7.54 4.98
N GLN A 199 12.05 6.75 4.50
CA GLN A 199 10.64 7.16 4.47
C GLN A 199 10.08 7.43 5.88
N GLU A 200 10.47 6.62 6.86
CA GLU A 200 10.07 6.75 8.26
C GLU A 200 10.69 7.96 8.99
N ALA A 201 11.63 8.69 8.36
CA ALA A 201 12.06 9.99 8.87
C ALA A 201 11.00 11.09 8.67
N MET A 202 10.00 10.84 7.82
CA MET A 202 8.92 11.76 7.52
C MET A 202 7.81 11.64 8.58
N PRO A 203 7.62 12.64 9.45
CA PRO A 203 6.58 12.56 10.48
C PRO A 203 5.19 12.57 9.83
N LEU A 204 4.33 11.63 10.24
CA LEU A 204 3.01 11.45 9.63
C LEU A 204 2.13 12.71 9.75
N ASP A 205 2.19 13.42 10.87
CA ASP A 205 1.46 14.67 11.09
C ASP A 205 1.91 15.76 10.10
N ARG A 206 3.22 15.85 9.83
CA ARG A 206 3.78 16.79 8.85
C ARG A 206 3.46 16.40 7.42
N PHE A 207 3.45 15.10 7.12
CA PHE A 207 3.03 14.59 5.83
C PHE A 207 1.57 14.94 5.55
N LEU A 208 0.65 14.61 6.46
CA LEU A 208 -0.78 14.84 6.28
C LEU A 208 -1.16 16.33 6.30
N ALA A 209 -0.43 17.18 7.04
CA ALA A 209 -0.63 18.63 7.03
C ALA A 209 -0.02 19.32 5.79
N ASN A 210 0.77 18.61 4.98
CA ASN A 210 1.38 19.19 3.79
C ASN A 210 0.33 19.46 2.70
N ARG A 211 0.53 20.53 1.92
CA ARG A 211 -0.36 20.91 0.80
C ARG A 211 -0.59 19.80 -0.23
N PHE A 212 0.36 18.88 -0.38
CA PHE A 212 0.24 17.71 -1.24
C PHE A 212 -0.26 16.49 -0.44
N GLY A 213 0.31 16.24 0.74
CA GLY A 213 0.04 15.03 1.53
C GLY A 213 -1.35 14.99 2.15
N GLN A 214 -2.04 16.13 2.26
CA GLN A 214 -3.43 16.22 2.71
C GLN A 214 -4.38 15.31 1.92
N HIS A 215 -4.06 14.94 0.67
CA HIS A 215 -4.88 14.01 -0.12
C HIS A 215 -5.00 12.60 0.50
N TYR A 216 -4.08 12.22 1.39
CA TYR A 216 -4.14 10.97 2.15
C TYR A 216 -5.02 11.04 3.40
N SER A 217 -5.44 12.25 3.81
CA SER A 217 -6.28 12.44 4.99
C SER A 217 -7.77 12.24 4.71
N HIS A 218 -8.16 12.09 3.44
CA HIS A 218 -9.56 11.90 3.06
C HIS A 218 -10.01 10.46 3.30
N HIS A 219 -10.99 10.32 4.21
CA HIS A 219 -11.83 9.12 4.34
C HIS A 219 -13.16 9.40 3.63
N PRO A 220 -13.61 8.59 2.66
CA PRO A 220 -14.79 8.87 1.84
C PRO A 220 -16.10 8.59 2.58
N LEU A 221 -16.05 8.25 3.87
CA LEU A 221 -17.23 8.41 4.74
C LEU A 221 -17.60 9.90 4.95
N GLN A 222 -16.78 10.84 4.46
CA GLN A 222 -17.19 12.24 4.29
C GLN A 222 -17.95 12.52 2.98
N GLU A 223 -18.01 11.58 2.02
CA GLU A 223 -18.83 11.73 0.80
C GLU A 223 -20.33 11.47 1.04
N THR A 224 -20.77 11.19 2.27
CA THR A 224 -22.19 10.95 2.60
C THR A 224 -22.73 11.81 3.74
N LEU A 225 -22.16 13.01 3.94
CA LEU A 225 -22.76 14.08 4.75
C LEU A 225 -22.47 15.45 4.10
N ALA A 226 -23.02 15.65 2.90
CA ALA A 226 -23.28 16.97 2.31
C ALA A 226 -24.54 16.90 1.46
#